data_AF-A0A2U0H8M0-F1
#
_entry.id   AF-A0A2U0H8M0-F1
#
_cell.length_a   1.000
_cell.length_b   1.000
_cell.length_c   1.000
_cell.angle_alpha   90.00
_cell.angle_beta   90.00
_cell.angle_gamma   90.00
#
_symmetry.space_group_name_H-M   'P 1'
#
loop_
_entity.id
_entity.type
_entity.pdbx_description
1 polymer ?
#
loop_
_entity_poly.entity_id
_entity_poly.type
_entity_poly.pdbx_seq_one_letter_code
_entity_poly.pdbx_strand_id
1 'polypeptide(L)' 'MDEASRILRDLHGRLGDLAVRVAPVVAEADWRAPSAQACHERLDRWRESLATAQGRVDDLADTVARARADLLARAATAMP' A
#
# COMPACT_ATOMS: atom_id res chain seq x y z
N MET A 1 -0.67 -0.01 -19.82
CA MET A 1 -1.40 -0.26 -18.55
C MET A 1 -0.83 -1.44 -17.78
N ASP A 2 -0.35 -2.50 -18.44
CA ASP A 2 0.25 -3.65 -17.74
C ASP A 2 1.47 -3.28 -16.88
N GLU A 3 2.33 -2.37 -17.34
CA GLU A 3 3.47 -1.89 -16.54
C GLU A 3 3.03 -1.10 -15.30
N ALA A 4 1.96 -0.30 -15.40
CA ALA A 4 1.40 0.43 -14.25
C ALA A 4 0.83 -0.55 -13.21
N SER A 5 0.08 -1.57 -13.63
CA SER A 5 -0.41 -2.62 -12.74
C SER A 5 0.72 -3.43 -12.11
N ARG A 6 1.83 -3.67 -12.82
CA ARG A 6 3.02 -4.36 -12.30
C ARG A 6 3.70 -3.53 -11.20
N ILE A 7 3.91 -2.24 -11.45
CA ILE A 7 4.51 -1.31 -10.48
C ILE A 7 3.67 -1.21 -9.21
N LEU A 8 2.34 -1.09 -9.33
CA LEU A 8 1.45 -1.01 -8.16
C LEU A 8 1.49 -2.28 -7.32
N ARG A 9 1.53 -3.45 -7.96
CA ARG A 9 1.62 -4.74 -7.26
C ARG A 9 2.95 -4.89 -6.52
N ASP A 10 4.06 -4.46 -7.12
CA ASP A 10 5.37 -4.44 -6.47
C ASP A 10 5.38 -3.50 -5.25
N LEU A 11 4.84 -2.29 -5.40
CA LEU A 11 4.70 -1.33 -4.30
C LEU A 11 3.84 -1.88 -3.15
N HIS A 12 2.69 -2.49 -3.45
CA HIS A 12 1.84 -3.11 -2.44
C HIS A 12 2.59 -4.21 -1.69
N GLY A 13 3.30 -5.09 -2.39
CA GLY A 13 4.11 -6.16 -1.77
C GLY A 13 5.20 -5.61 -0.85
N ARG A 14 5.94 -4.60 -1.30
CA ARG A 14 7.01 -3.96 -0.50
C ARG A 14 6.48 -3.26 0.74
N LEU A 15 5.31 -2.63 0.65
CA LEU A 15 4.63 -2.03 1.81
C LEU A 15 4.17 -3.12 2.78
N GLY A 16 3.63 -4.24 2.29
CA GLY A 16 3.27 -5.39 3.12
C GLY A 16 4.46 -5.99 3.86
N ASP A 17 5.59 -6.20 3.18
CA ASP A 17 6.82 -6.70 3.80
C ASP A 17 7.34 -5.76 4.90
N LEU A 18 7.22 -4.45 4.68
CA LEU A 18 7.61 -3.46 5.67
C LEU A 18 6.70 -3.49 6.90
N ALA A 19 5.38 -3.66 6.72
CA ALA A 19 4.44 -3.83 7.83
C ALA A 19 4.80 -5.03 8.71
N VAL A 20 5.09 -6.17 8.09
CA VAL A 20 5.44 -7.43 8.77
C VAL A 20 6.73 -7.25 9.58
N ARG A 21 7.73 -6.55 9.04
CA ARG A 21 9.01 -6.33 9.73
C ARG A 21 8.92 -5.35 10.90
N VAL A 22 7.98 -4.40 10.84
CA VAL A 22 7.80 -3.38 11.90
C VAL A 22 6.97 -3.94 13.06
N ALA A 23 6.02 -4.84 12.81
CA ALA A 23 5.15 -5.42 13.83
C ALA A 23 5.89 -5.98 15.08
N PRO A 24 6.95 -6.82 14.96
CA PRO A 24 7.65 -7.35 16.13
C PRO A 24 8.43 -6.27 16.90
N VAL A 25 8.98 -5.25 16.21
CA VAL A 25 9.68 -4.13 16.85
C VAL A 25 8.74 -3.33 17.77
N VAL A 26 7.47 -3.23 17.38
CA VAL A 26 6.41 -2.60 18.19
C VAL A 26 5.91 -3.52 19.32
N ALA A 27 6.02 -4.84 19.16
CA ALA A 27 5.58 -5.78 20.19
C ALA A 27 6.62 -5.96 21.32
N GLU A 28 7.92 -5.92 20.99
CA GLU A 28 9.00 -6.33 21.91
C GLU A 28 9.68 -5.18 22.66
N ALA A 29 9.47 -3.91 22.29
CA ALA A 29 10.17 -2.82 22.95
C ALA A 29 9.63 -2.57 24.38
N ASP A 30 10.53 -2.33 25.34
CA ASP A 30 10.16 -1.94 26.70
C ASP A 30 9.83 -0.44 26.74
N TRP A 31 8.53 -0.13 26.75
CA TRP A 31 7.96 1.20 26.53
C TRP A 31 8.01 2.15 27.75
N ARG A 32 8.68 1.75 28.83
CA ARG A 32 8.62 2.48 30.12
C ARG A 32 9.49 3.73 30.20
N ALA A 33 10.43 3.92 29.27
CA ALA A 33 11.25 5.13 29.21
C ALA A 33 10.58 6.22 28.34
N PRO A 34 10.67 7.51 28.69
CA PRO A 34 10.10 8.60 27.87
C PRO A 34 10.61 8.62 26.42
N SER A 35 11.88 8.25 26.20
CA SER A 35 12.47 8.11 24.86
C SER A 35 11.88 6.94 24.07
N ALA A 36 11.54 5.84 24.75
CA ALA A 36 10.85 4.70 24.14
C ALA A 36 9.41 5.07 23.77
N GLN A 37 8.73 5.88 24.59
CA GLN A 37 7.38 6.37 24.33
C GLN A 37 7.30 7.28 23.10
N ALA A 38 8.24 8.22 22.96
CA ALA A 38 8.36 9.04 21.74
C ALA A 38 8.70 8.22 20.49
N CYS A 39 9.46 7.13 20.64
CA CYS A 39 9.73 6.18 19.56
C CYS A 39 8.46 5.42 19.16
N HIS A 40 7.65 5.00 20.13
CA HIS A 40 6.37 4.33 19.92
C HIS A 40 5.41 5.19 19.10
N GLU A 41 5.18 6.44 19.51
CA GLU A 41 4.31 7.37 18.80
C GLU A 41 4.77 7.64 17.36
N ARG A 42 6.08 7.57 17.10
CA ARG A 42 6.61 7.67 15.73
C ARG A 42 6.36 6.39 14.94
N LEU A 43 6.53 5.22 15.55
CA LEU A 43 6.28 3.92 14.92
C LEU A 43 4.80 3.73 14.59
N ASP A 44 3.89 4.13 15.49
CA ASP A 44 2.45 4.08 15.25
C ASP A 44 2.04 5.00 14.10
N ARG A 45 2.51 6.26 14.10
CA ARG A 45 2.28 7.16 12.97
C ARG A 45 2.85 6.63 11.65
N TRP A 46 3.99 5.95 11.71
CA TRP A 46 4.57 5.29 10.54
C TRP A 46 3.68 4.13 10.05
N ARG A 47 3.16 3.32 10.96
CA ARG A 47 2.23 2.21 10.65
C ARG A 47 0.94 2.72 10.03
N GLU A 48 0.36 3.79 10.57
CA GLU A 48 -0.83 4.44 9.99
C GLU A 48 -0.55 5.02 8.60
N SER A 49 0.60 5.68 8.43
CA SER A 49 1.03 6.23 7.15
C SER A 49 1.23 5.12 6.10
N LEU A 50 1.79 3.98 6.51
CA LEU A 50 1.98 2.81 5.66
C LEU A 50 0.64 2.20 5.22
N ALA A 51 -0.29 2.00 6.16
CA ALA A 51 -1.63 1.49 5.84
C ALA A 51 -2.38 2.44 4.89
N THR A 52 -2.24 3.75 5.09
CA THR A 52 -2.78 4.77 4.18
C THR A 52 -2.15 4.67 2.80
N ALA A 53 -0.84 4.49 2.70
CA ALA A 53 -0.14 4.32 1.43
C ALA A 53 -0.59 3.05 0.69
N GLN A 54 -0.78 1.94 1.41
CA GLN A 54 -1.30 0.69 0.83
C GLN A 54 -2.70 0.90 0.25
N GLY A 55 -3.63 1.50 1.02
CA GLY A 55 -4.98 1.78 0.52
C GLY A 55 -4.98 2.65 -0.74
N ARG A 56 -4.11 3.67 -0.81
CA ARG A 56 -3.97 4.51 -2.02
C ARG A 56 -3.42 3.75 -3.23
N VAL A 57 -2.52 2.79 -3.00
CA VAL A 57 -2.01 1.92 -4.07
C VAL A 57 -3.11 1.00 -4.58
N ASP A 58 -3.95 0.47 -3.69
CA ASP A 58 -5.10 -0.38 -4.04
C ASP A 58 -6.15 0.40 -4.84
N ASP A 59 -6.52 1.60 -4.38
CA ASP A 59 -7.44 2.51 -5.10
C ASP A 59 -6.96 2.82 -6.53
N LEU A 60 -5.65 3.03 -6.67
CA LEU A 60 -5.03 3.30 -7.96
C LEU A 60 -5.02 2.05 -8.85
N ALA A 61 -4.77 0.87 -8.28
CA ALA A 61 -4.84 -0.40 -9.01
C ALA A 61 -6.26 -0.64 -9.55
N ASP A 62 -7.29 -0.39 -8.75
CA ASP A 62 -8.70 -0.49 -9.14
C ASP A 62 -9.08 0.52 -10.22
N THR A 63 -8.54 1.73 -10.13
CA THR A 63 -8.76 2.77 -11.15
C THR A 63 -8.14 2.37 -12.49
N VAL A 64 -6.91 1.84 -12.49
CA VAL A 64 -6.25 1.34 -13.70
C VAL A 64 -7.00 0.14 -14.28
N ALA A 65 -7.46 -0.79 -13.44
CA ALA A 65 -8.24 -1.95 -13.89
C ALA A 65 -9.56 -1.54 -14.56
N ARG A 66 -10.29 -0.57 -13.98
CA ARG A 66 -11.53 -0.03 -14.56
C ARG A 66 -11.26 0.69 -15.89
N ALA A 67 -10.23 1.53 -15.96
CA ALA A 67 -9.87 2.23 -17.19
C ALA A 67 -9.50 1.25 -18.32
N ARG A 68 -8.81 0.17 -17.99
CA ARG A 68 -8.50 -0.90 -18.94
C ARG A 68 -9.78 -1.59 -19.45
N ALA A 69 -10.71 -1.93 -18.55
CA ALA A 69 -11.96 -2.57 -18.92
C ALA A 69 -12.81 -1.68 -19.84
N ASP A 70 -12.91 -0.38 -19.54
CA ASP A 70 -13.64 0.58 -20.38
C ASP A 70 -13.01 0.70 -21.78
N LEU A 71 -11.68 0.79 -21.88
CA LEU A 71 -10.99 0.80 -23.17
C LEU A 71 -11.24 -0.47 -23.99
N LEU A 72 -11.21 -1.65 -23.35
CA LEU A 72 -11.48 -2.91 -24.03
C LEU A 72 -12.94 -3.01 -24.50
N ALA A 73 -13.89 -2.56 -23.67
CA ALA A 73 -15.30 -2.53 -24.04
C ALA A 73 -15.54 -1.61 -25.26
N ARG A 74 -14.96 -0.41 -25.25
CA ARG A 74 -15.06 0.54 -26.37
C ARG A 74 -14.43 -0.01 -27.65
N ALA A 75 -13.27 -0.64 -27.55
CA ALA A 75 -12.61 -1.27 -28.70
C ALA A 75 -13.45 -2.41 -29.29
N ALA A 76 -14.07 -3.23 -28.43
CA ALA A 76 -14.96 -4.31 -28.88
C ALA A 76 -16.23 -3.78 -29.56
N THR A 77 -16.76 -2.64 -29.15
CA THR A 77 -17.90 -2.00 -29.82
C THR A 77 -17.54 -1.22 -31.09
N ALA A 78 -16.26 -0.92 -31.30
CA ALA A 78 -15.77 -0.15 -32.45
C ALA A 78 -15.31 -1.02 -33.64
N MET A 79 -15.15 -2.33 -33.45
CA MET A 79 -14.95 -3.29 -34.55
C MET A 79 -16.30 -3.96 -34.88
N PRO A 80 -16.91 -3.66 -36.04
CA PRO A 80 -18.07 -4.39 -36.56
C PRO A 80 -17.73 -5.81 -37.03
#